data_AF-A0A1M5RMC2-F1
#
_entry.id   AF-A0A1M5RMC2-F1
#
_cell.length_a   1.000
_cell.length_b   1.000
_cell.length_c   1.000
_cell.angle_alpha   90.00
_cell.angle_beta   90.00
_cell.angle_gamma   90.00
#
_symmetry.space_group_name_H-M   'P 1'
#
loop_
_entity.id
_entity.type
_entity.pdbx_description
1 polymer ?
#
loop_
_entity_poly.entity_id
_entity_poly.type
_entity_poly.pdbx_seq_one_letter_code
_entity_poly.pdbx_strand_id
1 'polypeptide(L)'
;MTKEKKSSNKIISIIIIIFLVLTIPIGVLATIYYKVDSFRMLVNNHLKDAPGFVGEYFNSYPTEEEIEAKKTFLIEYFNEIDINNAADKLYIIKKDDNKLYNDIIRLMNNKYPNKTVDIIKLVRERELRKDLLFSLYDEIQKEKQDSIKKEAERLQKMDNYLVLKEIKEKINGDTDEQDKIADVINNMDDKKVVEILYYLSDEEKNLILSKISLIDKDKMYLLKSYLLEKEMKYEEFKDLAKIYAGKNSYDAFKVLGNTERYSISDLAKIYINLPLEKAADILKYSRDKEFVDELFYNIRREELLTSSKENITVKLSQIIDYIKEYEEKLNDLVLVYEKMDPRDVANIIEKLIINDKELTALKIDSINYYTVSDSKLAIDILRRLKKTTVSEILKNLNDRKATEITRKLALQ
;
A
#
# COMPACT_ATOMS: atom_id res chain seq x y z
N MET A 1 -17.90 -75.23 85.48
CA MET A 1 -19.29 -74.79 85.30
C MET A 1 -19.35 -73.27 85.41
N THR A 2 -19.89 -72.67 84.37
CA THR A 2 -19.92 -71.26 84.01
C THR A 2 -20.92 -70.46 84.85
N LYS A 3 -20.51 -69.31 85.37
CA LYS A 3 -21.41 -68.29 85.93
C LYS A 3 -22.00 -67.47 84.77
N GLU A 4 -23.30 -67.61 84.52
CA GLU A 4 -24.05 -66.74 83.62
C GLU A 4 -24.14 -65.31 84.17
N LYS A 5 -23.73 -64.34 83.36
CA LYS A 5 -23.86 -62.89 83.62
C LYS A 5 -25.12 -62.39 82.89
N LYS A 6 -26.26 -62.40 83.56
CA LYS A 6 -27.58 -62.12 82.98
C LYS A 6 -28.11 -60.75 83.43
N SER A 7 -27.73 -59.67 82.74
CA SER A 7 -28.47 -58.38 82.78
C SER A 7 -28.10 -57.33 81.71
N SER A 8 -27.05 -57.54 80.90
CA SER A 8 -26.56 -56.49 79.96
C SER A 8 -27.40 -56.31 78.68
N ASN A 9 -28.12 -57.34 78.22
CA ASN A 9 -28.69 -57.30 76.86
C ASN A 9 -30.00 -56.52 76.72
N LYS A 10 -30.85 -56.44 77.77
CA LYS A 10 -32.13 -55.69 77.67
C LYS A 10 -31.92 -54.17 77.55
N ILE A 11 -30.93 -53.63 78.25
CA ILE A 11 -30.62 -52.19 78.23
C ILE A 11 -30.07 -51.79 76.85
N ILE A 12 -29.18 -52.61 76.27
CA ILE A 12 -28.63 -52.39 74.93
C ILE A 12 -29.75 -52.43 73.86
N SER A 13 -30.67 -53.39 73.93
CA SER A 13 -31.81 -53.45 73.01
C SER A 13 -32.73 -52.22 73.11
N ILE A 14 -32.99 -51.72 74.31
CA ILE A 14 -33.81 -50.52 74.53
C ILE A 14 -33.10 -49.28 73.97
N ILE A 15 -31.78 -49.14 74.18
CA ILE A 15 -30.99 -48.04 73.62
C ILE A 15 -31.00 -48.09 72.08
N ILE A 16 -30.88 -49.28 71.48
CA ILE A 16 -30.94 -49.44 70.02
C ILE A 16 -32.33 -49.07 69.48
N ILE A 17 -33.40 -49.46 70.16
CA ILE A 17 -34.76 -49.09 69.75
C ILE A 17 -34.98 -47.58 69.86
N ILE A 18 -34.53 -46.95 70.95
CA ILE A 18 -34.60 -45.49 71.12
C ILE A 18 -33.79 -44.77 70.03
N PHE A 19 -32.60 -45.27 69.70
CA PHE A 19 -31.76 -44.73 68.65
C PHE A 19 -32.44 -44.85 67.27
N LEU A 20 -33.02 -46.01 66.93
CA LEU A 20 -33.76 -46.23 65.67
C LEU A 20 -34.99 -45.33 65.57
N VAL A 21 -35.76 -45.21 66.66
CA VAL A 21 -36.97 -44.38 66.71
C VAL A 21 -36.65 -42.89 66.62
N LEU A 22 -35.48 -42.43 67.06
CA LEU A 22 -35.05 -41.04 66.89
C LEU A 22 -34.40 -40.77 65.54
N THR A 23 -33.54 -41.68 65.06
CA THR A 23 -32.76 -41.46 63.84
C THR A 23 -33.57 -41.58 62.55
N ILE A 24 -34.55 -42.48 62.48
CA ILE A 24 -35.37 -42.63 61.28
C ILE A 24 -36.18 -41.34 61.00
N PRO A 25 -36.93 -40.77 61.97
CA PRO A 25 -37.63 -39.50 61.75
C PRO A 25 -36.68 -38.35 61.43
N ILE A 26 -35.53 -38.26 62.11
CA ILE A 26 -34.53 -37.22 61.82
C ILE A 26 -33.98 -37.36 60.40
N GLY A 27 -33.69 -38.59 59.95
CA GLY A 27 -33.21 -38.86 58.59
C GLY A 27 -34.26 -38.53 57.52
N VAL A 28 -35.53 -38.82 57.79
CA VAL A 28 -36.65 -38.43 56.90
C VAL A 28 -36.79 -36.91 56.86
N LEU A 29 -36.80 -36.22 58.01
CA LEU A 29 -36.89 -34.76 58.09
C LEU A 29 -35.69 -34.07 57.41
N ALA A 30 -34.48 -34.61 57.57
CA ALA A 30 -33.29 -34.12 56.87
C ALA A 30 -33.44 -34.27 55.36
N THR A 31 -33.96 -35.41 54.89
CA THR A 31 -34.20 -35.64 53.46
C THR A 31 -35.22 -34.65 52.89
N ILE A 32 -36.31 -34.40 53.62
CA ILE A 32 -37.34 -33.43 53.22
C ILE A 32 -36.75 -32.00 53.21
N TYR A 33 -35.94 -31.64 54.21
CA TYR A 33 -35.25 -30.35 54.28
C TYR A 33 -34.36 -30.07 53.05
N TYR A 34 -33.64 -31.07 52.53
CA TYR A 34 -32.81 -30.86 51.34
C TYR A 34 -33.60 -30.89 50.01
N LYS A 35 -34.74 -31.59 49.95
CA LYS A 35 -35.48 -31.80 48.69
C LYS A 35 -36.70 -30.92 48.50
N VAL A 36 -37.24 -30.33 49.56
CA VAL A 36 -38.50 -29.57 49.50
C VAL A 36 -38.24 -28.13 49.96
N ASP A 37 -38.22 -27.20 49.01
CA ASP A 37 -37.90 -25.79 49.26
C ASP A 37 -38.81 -25.15 50.32
N SER A 38 -40.13 -25.42 50.28
CA SER A 38 -41.09 -24.88 51.25
C SER A 38 -40.84 -25.38 52.68
N PHE A 39 -40.46 -26.64 52.84
CA PHE A 39 -40.12 -27.20 54.15
C PHE A 39 -38.79 -26.64 54.66
N ARG A 40 -37.79 -26.50 53.78
CA ARG A 40 -36.50 -25.87 54.11
C ARG A 40 -36.69 -24.44 54.61
N MET A 41 -37.50 -23.65 53.91
CA MET A 41 -37.80 -22.26 54.29
C MET A 41 -38.56 -22.17 55.61
N LEU A 42 -39.55 -23.04 55.85
CA LEU A 42 -40.29 -23.09 57.11
C LEU A 42 -39.35 -23.40 58.28
N VAL A 43 -38.49 -24.41 58.14
CA VAL A 43 -37.51 -24.79 59.16
C VAL A 43 -36.50 -23.65 59.40
N ASN A 44 -35.98 -23.02 58.34
CA ASN A 44 -35.06 -21.90 58.46
C ASN A 44 -35.68 -20.70 59.19
N ASN A 45 -36.92 -20.34 58.86
CA ASN A 45 -37.63 -19.23 59.51
C ASN A 45 -37.87 -19.51 61.00
N HIS A 46 -38.23 -20.74 61.38
CA HIS A 46 -38.42 -21.11 62.79
C HIS A 46 -37.10 -21.21 63.57
N LEU A 47 -36.03 -21.69 62.93
CA LEU A 47 -34.73 -21.83 63.59
C LEU A 47 -33.95 -20.51 63.68
N LYS A 48 -34.33 -19.48 62.91
CA LYS A 48 -33.77 -18.13 62.97
C LYS A 48 -34.00 -17.47 64.34
N ASP A 49 -35.16 -17.71 64.94
CA ASP A 49 -35.54 -17.17 66.27
C ASP A 49 -35.02 -18.03 67.44
N ALA A 50 -34.29 -19.11 67.16
CA ALA A 50 -33.78 -19.98 68.21
C ALA A 50 -32.61 -19.31 68.97
N PRO A 51 -32.58 -19.38 70.31
CA PRO A 51 -31.50 -18.76 71.08
C PRO A 51 -30.15 -19.46 70.87
N GLY A 52 -29.08 -18.66 70.80
CA GLY A 52 -27.69 -19.13 70.71
C GLY A 52 -27.17 -19.40 69.30
N PHE A 53 -26.12 -20.23 69.19
CA PHE A 53 -25.39 -20.47 67.94
C PHE A 53 -26.23 -21.05 66.79
N VAL A 54 -27.36 -21.70 67.11
CA VAL A 54 -28.29 -22.23 66.10
C VAL A 54 -29.00 -21.09 65.37
N GLY A 55 -29.57 -20.11 66.10
CA GLY A 55 -30.21 -18.95 65.49
C GLY A 55 -29.24 -18.08 64.70
N GLU A 56 -28.00 -17.90 65.19
CA GLU A 56 -26.96 -17.20 64.44
C GLU A 56 -26.63 -17.87 63.10
N TYR A 57 -26.56 -19.20 63.06
CA TYR A 57 -26.34 -19.95 61.82
C TYR A 57 -27.49 -19.73 60.82
N PHE A 58 -28.75 -19.84 61.28
CA PHE A 58 -29.92 -19.71 60.40
C PHE A 58 -30.26 -18.25 60.05
N ASN A 59 -29.77 -17.26 60.80
CA ASN A 59 -29.83 -15.83 60.44
C ASN A 59 -29.10 -15.49 59.13
N SER A 60 -28.13 -16.31 58.71
CA SER A 60 -27.41 -16.12 57.45
C SER A 60 -28.18 -16.58 56.20
N TYR A 61 -29.24 -17.38 56.38
CA TYR A 61 -30.08 -17.85 55.28
C TYR A 61 -31.23 -16.88 55.04
N PRO A 62 -31.47 -16.46 53.77
CA PRO A 62 -32.51 -15.50 53.48
C PRO A 62 -33.89 -16.13 53.64
N THR A 63 -34.83 -15.36 54.20
CA THR A 63 -36.26 -15.73 54.28
C THR A 63 -36.94 -15.60 52.91
N GLU A 64 -38.12 -16.20 52.74
CA GLU A 64 -38.91 -16.05 51.49
C GLU A 64 -39.24 -14.59 51.19
N GLU A 65 -39.58 -13.81 52.22
CA GLU A 65 -39.79 -12.36 52.11
C GLU A 65 -38.52 -11.61 51.72
N GLU A 66 -37.36 -11.97 52.28
CA GLU A 66 -36.06 -11.37 51.91
C GLU A 66 -35.65 -11.74 50.48
N ILE A 67 -35.96 -12.95 50.01
CA ILE A 67 -35.72 -13.38 48.62
C ILE A 67 -36.58 -12.56 47.66
N GLU A 68 -37.87 -12.41 47.94
CA GLU A 68 -38.78 -11.63 47.09
C GLU A 68 -38.45 -10.13 47.14
N ALA A 69 -38.02 -9.60 48.28
CA ALA A 69 -37.50 -8.23 48.39
C ALA A 69 -36.24 -8.03 47.54
N LYS A 70 -35.30 -9.00 47.54
CA LYS A 70 -34.11 -8.96 46.68
C LYS A 70 -34.44 -9.05 45.19
N LYS A 71 -35.40 -9.89 44.79
CA LYS A 71 -35.89 -9.92 43.40
C LYS A 71 -36.50 -8.58 43.01
N THR A 72 -37.32 -8.00 43.88
CA THR A 72 -37.93 -6.67 43.69
C THR A 72 -36.86 -5.59 43.51
N PHE A 73 -35.83 -5.59 44.36
CA PHE A 73 -34.70 -4.68 44.21
C PHE A 73 -33.98 -4.83 42.87
N LEU A 74 -33.72 -6.07 42.43
CA LEU A 74 -33.07 -6.31 41.13
C LEU A 74 -33.91 -5.76 39.96
N ILE A 75 -35.22 -5.89 40.02
CA ILE A 75 -36.14 -5.39 39.00
C ILE A 75 -36.08 -3.86 38.92
N GLU A 76 -36.08 -3.17 40.05
CA GLU A 76 -35.93 -1.71 40.08
C GLU A 76 -34.57 -1.28 39.53
N TYR A 77 -33.51 -1.93 39.99
CA TYR A 77 -32.16 -1.64 39.53
C TYR A 77 -32.00 -1.85 38.02
N PHE A 78 -32.55 -2.93 37.46
CA PHE A 78 -32.54 -3.17 36.01
C PHE A 78 -33.40 -2.16 35.23
N ASN A 79 -34.42 -1.59 35.86
CA ASN A 79 -35.19 -0.50 35.28
C ASN A 79 -34.46 0.86 35.31
N GLU A 80 -33.57 1.09 36.27
CA GLU A 80 -32.80 2.33 36.37
C GLU A 80 -31.58 2.37 35.44
N ILE A 81 -30.89 1.24 35.26
CA ILE A 81 -29.66 1.19 34.44
C ILE A 81 -29.91 1.10 32.94
N ASP A 82 -28.88 1.32 32.12
CA ASP A 82 -28.94 1.14 30.67
C ASP A 82 -29.35 -0.28 30.24
N ILE A 83 -30.06 -0.39 29.12
CA ILE A 83 -30.61 -1.64 28.57
C ILE A 83 -29.48 -2.66 28.30
N ASN A 84 -28.31 -2.24 27.81
CA ASN A 84 -27.18 -3.15 27.56
C ASN A 84 -26.63 -3.74 28.86
N ASN A 85 -26.42 -2.88 29.87
CA ASN A 85 -25.91 -3.28 31.18
C ASN A 85 -26.88 -4.23 31.91
N ALA A 86 -28.19 -3.96 31.81
CA ALA A 86 -29.22 -4.86 32.34
C ALA A 86 -29.19 -6.21 31.63
N ALA A 87 -29.09 -6.21 30.30
CA ALA A 87 -28.96 -7.44 29.52
C ALA A 87 -27.67 -8.21 29.87
N ASP A 88 -26.57 -7.57 30.28
CA ASP A 88 -25.29 -8.25 30.56
C ASP A 88 -25.40 -9.02 31.87
N LYS A 89 -25.94 -8.35 32.88
CA LYS A 89 -26.19 -8.94 34.20
C LYS A 89 -27.23 -10.06 34.10
N LEU A 90 -28.29 -9.89 33.31
CA LEU A 90 -29.29 -10.94 33.10
C LEU A 90 -28.76 -12.12 32.29
N TYR A 91 -27.85 -11.89 31.33
CA TYR A 91 -27.19 -12.98 30.60
C TYR A 91 -26.33 -13.84 31.54
N ILE A 92 -25.58 -13.22 32.47
CA ILE A 92 -24.82 -13.94 33.50
C ILE A 92 -25.77 -14.76 34.39
N ILE A 93 -26.84 -14.14 34.90
CA ILE A 93 -27.84 -14.84 35.74
C ILE A 93 -28.44 -16.01 34.97
N LYS A 94 -28.76 -15.87 33.67
CA LYS A 94 -29.31 -16.94 32.86
C LYS A 94 -28.35 -18.12 32.70
N LYS A 95 -27.05 -17.83 32.56
CA LYS A 95 -25.99 -18.83 32.43
C LYS A 95 -25.81 -19.65 33.71
N ASP A 96 -25.93 -19.00 34.87
CA ASP A 96 -25.66 -19.60 36.18
C ASP A 96 -26.92 -20.19 36.85
N ASP A 97 -28.08 -19.51 36.73
CA ASP A 97 -29.37 -19.92 37.29
C ASP A 97 -30.54 -19.51 36.37
N ASN A 98 -30.91 -20.42 35.47
CA ASN A 98 -32.02 -20.22 34.55
C ASN A 98 -33.39 -20.09 35.25
N LYS A 99 -33.58 -20.63 36.46
CA LYS A 99 -34.83 -20.51 37.21
C LYS A 99 -34.98 -19.07 37.74
N LEU A 100 -33.92 -18.53 38.33
CA LEU A 100 -33.87 -17.14 38.79
C LEU A 100 -34.04 -16.16 37.62
N TYR A 101 -33.39 -16.41 36.48
CA TYR A 101 -33.58 -15.60 35.27
C TYR A 101 -35.05 -15.52 34.85
N ASN A 102 -35.73 -16.67 34.74
CA ASN A 102 -37.14 -16.70 34.34
C ASN A 102 -38.05 -15.99 35.33
N ASP A 103 -37.77 -16.10 36.63
CA ASP A 103 -38.50 -15.38 37.67
C ASP A 103 -38.31 -13.86 37.56
N ILE A 104 -37.07 -13.39 37.39
CA ILE A 104 -36.79 -11.96 37.22
C ILE A 104 -37.44 -11.44 35.95
N ILE A 105 -37.32 -12.14 34.80
CA ILE A 105 -37.96 -11.73 33.56
C ILE A 105 -39.49 -11.66 33.69
N ARG A 106 -40.12 -12.64 34.34
CA ARG A 106 -41.57 -12.63 34.59
C ARG A 106 -41.98 -11.39 35.38
N LEU A 107 -41.26 -11.08 36.46
CA LEU A 107 -41.55 -9.94 37.32
C LEU A 107 -41.24 -8.60 36.63
N MET A 108 -40.14 -8.50 35.89
CA MET A 108 -39.81 -7.33 35.06
C MET A 108 -40.85 -7.10 33.97
N ASN A 109 -41.32 -8.16 33.30
CA ASN A 109 -42.31 -8.05 32.23
C ASN A 109 -43.67 -7.57 32.77
N ASN A 110 -44.02 -7.95 34.00
CA ASN A 110 -45.22 -7.47 34.67
C ASN A 110 -45.15 -5.96 35.01
N LYS A 111 -43.97 -5.44 35.34
CA LYS A 111 -43.80 -4.06 35.81
C LYS A 111 -43.32 -3.08 34.73
N TYR A 112 -42.41 -3.52 33.87
CA TYR A 112 -41.68 -2.76 32.86
C TYR A 112 -41.65 -3.51 31.51
N PRO A 113 -42.81 -3.79 30.87
CA PRO A 113 -42.90 -4.70 29.72
C PRO A 113 -42.04 -4.26 28.53
N ASN A 114 -42.09 -2.98 28.14
CA ASN A 114 -41.37 -2.48 26.96
C ASN A 114 -39.85 -2.64 27.10
N LYS A 115 -39.29 -2.19 28.23
CA LYS A 115 -37.86 -2.30 28.52
C LYS A 115 -37.42 -3.75 28.63
N THR A 116 -38.26 -4.60 29.21
CA THR A 116 -37.99 -6.04 29.36
C THR A 116 -37.88 -6.74 28.00
N VAL A 117 -38.74 -6.40 27.04
CA VAL A 117 -38.69 -6.96 25.68
C VAL A 117 -37.37 -6.63 25.00
N ASP A 118 -36.89 -5.39 25.10
CA ASP A 118 -35.64 -4.97 24.47
C ASP A 118 -34.41 -5.61 25.15
N ILE A 119 -34.43 -5.73 26.48
CA ILE A 119 -33.41 -6.45 27.23
C ILE A 119 -33.36 -7.93 26.80
N ILE A 120 -34.51 -8.61 26.66
CA ILE A 120 -34.56 -10.03 26.24
C ILE A 120 -33.99 -10.22 24.83
N LYS A 121 -34.25 -9.29 23.90
CA LYS A 121 -33.66 -9.36 22.55
C LYS A 121 -32.13 -9.33 22.61
N LEU A 122 -31.55 -8.42 23.39
CA LEU A 122 -30.11 -8.33 23.57
C LEU A 122 -29.53 -9.57 24.25
N VAL A 123 -30.20 -10.12 25.27
CA VAL A 123 -29.80 -11.39 25.90
C VAL A 123 -29.77 -12.53 24.89
N ARG A 124 -30.79 -12.62 24.01
CA ARG A 124 -30.84 -13.62 22.93
C ARG A 124 -29.76 -13.39 21.87
N GLU A 125 -29.51 -12.15 21.46
CA GLU A 125 -28.41 -11.82 20.53
C GLU A 125 -27.05 -12.23 21.10
N ARG A 126 -26.86 -12.09 22.42
CA ARG A 126 -25.65 -12.52 23.12
C ARG A 126 -25.54 -14.04 23.23
N GLU A 127 -26.66 -14.77 23.35
CA GLU A 127 -26.68 -16.23 23.20
C GLU A 127 -26.38 -16.68 21.76
N LEU A 128 -26.78 -15.88 20.77
CA LEU A 128 -26.59 -16.17 19.34
C LEU A 128 -25.18 -15.83 18.83
N ARG A 129 -24.37 -15.08 19.60
CA ARG A 129 -22.93 -14.96 19.34
C ARG A 129 -22.28 -16.33 19.56
N LYS A 130 -22.14 -17.09 18.47
CA LYS A 130 -21.36 -18.34 18.41
C LYS A 130 -20.05 -18.12 19.17
N ASP A 131 -19.78 -19.00 20.14
CA ASP A 131 -18.54 -19.21 20.89
C ASP A 131 -17.47 -18.10 20.72
N LEU A 132 -17.22 -17.35 21.81
CA LEU A 132 -16.38 -16.14 21.87
C LEU A 132 -15.08 -16.28 21.07
N LEU A 133 -14.43 -17.44 21.12
CA LEU A 133 -13.21 -17.75 20.36
C LEU A 133 -13.39 -17.56 18.85
N PHE A 134 -14.46 -18.10 18.27
CA PHE A 134 -14.74 -17.98 16.85
C PHE A 134 -15.07 -16.53 16.46
N SER A 135 -15.86 -15.83 17.28
CA SER A 135 -16.18 -14.42 17.01
C SER A 135 -14.95 -13.51 17.03
N LEU A 136 -14.05 -13.69 18.01
CA LEU A 136 -12.80 -12.95 18.09
C LEU A 136 -11.84 -13.34 16.96
N TYR A 137 -11.80 -14.62 16.59
CA TYR A 137 -11.01 -15.07 15.45
C TYR A 137 -11.48 -14.40 14.15
N ASP A 138 -12.78 -14.42 13.87
CA ASP A 138 -13.36 -13.82 12.67
C ASP A 138 -13.14 -12.30 12.64
N GLU A 139 -13.29 -11.63 13.78
CA GLU A 139 -13.00 -10.18 13.93
C GLU A 139 -11.53 -9.88 13.63
N ILE A 140 -10.59 -10.61 14.22
CA ILE A 140 -9.15 -10.44 13.96
C ILE A 140 -8.81 -10.71 12.49
N GLN A 141 -9.41 -11.74 11.87
CA GLN A 141 -9.19 -12.01 10.44
C GLN A 141 -9.68 -10.86 9.58
N LYS A 142 -10.86 -10.30 9.90
CA LYS A 142 -11.41 -9.15 9.19
C LYS A 142 -10.55 -7.91 9.37
N GLU A 143 -10.09 -7.61 10.59
CA GLU A 143 -9.19 -6.48 10.85
C GLU A 143 -7.88 -6.59 10.06
N LYS A 144 -7.30 -7.80 9.98
CA LYS A 144 -6.11 -8.05 9.17
C LYS A 144 -6.37 -7.79 7.68
N GLN A 145 -7.47 -8.30 7.14
CA GLN A 145 -7.84 -8.04 5.74
C GLN A 145 -8.09 -6.55 5.47
N ASP A 146 -8.78 -5.86 6.38
CA ASP A 146 -9.04 -4.43 6.26
C ASP A 146 -7.75 -3.60 6.34
N SER A 147 -6.78 -4.03 7.17
CA SER A 147 -5.45 -3.41 7.21
C SER A 147 -4.69 -3.58 5.90
N ILE A 148 -4.72 -4.79 5.31
CA ILE A 148 -4.07 -5.07 4.01
C ILE A 148 -4.70 -4.21 2.91
N LYS A 149 -6.02 -4.11 2.87
CA LYS A 149 -6.74 -3.29 1.88
C LYS A 149 -6.42 -1.80 2.02
N LYS A 150 -6.40 -1.27 3.24
CA LYS A 150 -6.02 0.13 3.49
C LYS A 150 -4.60 0.43 3.03
N GLU A 151 -3.68 -0.49 3.26
CA GLU A 151 -2.30 -0.33 2.81
C GLU A 151 -2.18 -0.42 1.28
N ALA A 152 -2.89 -1.34 0.64
CA ALA A 152 -2.97 -1.42 -0.82
C ALA A 152 -3.52 -0.11 -1.41
N GLU A 153 -4.60 0.44 -0.84
CA GLU A 153 -5.16 1.73 -1.24
C GLU A 153 -4.18 2.89 -1.06
N ARG A 154 -3.39 2.89 0.02
CA ARG A 154 -2.34 3.89 0.26
C ARG A 154 -1.27 3.82 -0.83
N LEU A 155 -0.75 2.63 -1.11
CA LEU A 155 0.29 2.43 -2.13
C LEU A 155 -0.22 2.78 -3.54
N GLN A 156 -1.47 2.49 -3.86
CA GLN A 156 -2.06 2.85 -5.16
C GLN A 156 -2.07 4.36 -5.42
N LYS A 157 -2.40 5.15 -4.38
CA LYS A 157 -2.45 6.62 -4.45
C LYS A 157 -1.07 7.26 -4.45
N MET A 158 -0.04 6.49 -4.09
CA MET A 158 1.31 6.96 -3.94
C MET A 158 2.09 6.92 -5.26
N ASP A 159 3.14 7.73 -5.31
CA ASP A 159 4.03 7.82 -6.45
C ASP A 159 4.78 6.51 -6.72
N ASN A 160 4.87 6.07 -7.98
CA ASN A 160 5.49 4.79 -8.34
C ASN A 160 6.92 4.63 -7.84
N TYR A 161 7.72 5.69 -7.85
CA TYR A 161 9.10 5.62 -7.37
C TYR A 161 9.16 5.35 -5.85
N LEU A 162 8.27 5.99 -5.09
CA LEU A 162 8.23 5.79 -3.65
C LEU A 162 7.68 4.41 -3.29
N VAL A 163 6.65 3.94 -4.01
CA VAL A 163 6.12 2.58 -3.86
C VAL A 163 7.18 1.54 -4.17
N LEU A 164 7.93 1.71 -5.27
CA LEU A 164 9.05 0.83 -5.62
C LEU A 164 10.08 0.76 -4.50
N LYS A 165 10.43 1.90 -3.89
CA LYS A 165 11.39 1.96 -2.78
C LYS A 165 10.88 1.21 -1.55
N GLU A 166 9.63 1.46 -1.15
CA GLU A 166 9.04 0.76 0.01
C GLU A 166 8.91 -0.75 -0.22
N ILE A 167 8.52 -1.16 -1.43
CA ILE A 167 8.43 -2.58 -1.80
C ILE A 167 9.82 -3.22 -1.75
N LYS A 168 10.85 -2.58 -2.30
CA LYS A 168 12.24 -3.10 -2.22
C LYS A 168 12.73 -3.24 -0.79
N GLU A 169 12.41 -2.29 0.08
CA GLU A 169 12.77 -2.37 1.49
C GLU A 169 12.12 -3.59 2.16
N LYS A 170 10.81 -3.80 1.94
CA LYS A 170 10.06 -4.93 2.51
C LYS A 170 10.45 -6.28 1.91
N ILE A 171 10.81 -6.32 0.62
CA ILE A 171 11.31 -7.54 -0.04
C ILE A 171 12.62 -8.01 0.59
N ASN A 172 13.49 -7.06 0.94
CA ASN A 172 14.78 -7.33 1.60
C ASN A 172 14.63 -7.58 3.11
N GLY A 173 13.40 -7.52 3.63
CA GLY A 173 13.05 -7.86 5.00
C GLY A 173 13.00 -9.37 5.27
N ASP A 174 12.44 -9.72 6.42
CA ASP A 174 12.21 -11.12 6.79
C ASP A 174 11.03 -11.75 6.01
N THR A 175 10.83 -13.05 6.19
CA THR A 175 9.77 -13.79 5.48
C THR A 175 8.37 -13.26 5.76
N ASP A 176 8.11 -12.79 6.99
CA ASP A 176 6.80 -12.24 7.40
C ASP A 176 6.54 -10.88 6.75
N GLU A 177 7.56 -10.02 6.66
CA GLU A 177 7.47 -8.76 5.89
C GLU A 177 7.23 -9.01 4.40
N GLN A 178 7.93 -10.01 3.83
CA GLN A 178 7.75 -10.40 2.44
C GLN A 178 6.34 -10.96 2.16
N ASP A 179 5.79 -11.76 3.08
CA ASP A 179 4.42 -12.30 2.95
C ASP A 179 3.38 -11.18 3.04
N LYS A 180 3.53 -10.27 4.01
CA LYS A 180 2.64 -9.10 4.15
C LYS A 180 2.64 -8.21 2.92
N ILE A 181 3.81 -7.93 2.34
CA ILE A 181 3.85 -7.07 1.13
C ILE A 181 3.26 -7.81 -0.08
N ALA A 182 3.40 -9.14 -0.17
CA ALA A 182 2.73 -9.91 -1.21
C ALA A 182 1.20 -9.86 -1.08
N ASP A 183 0.66 -9.98 0.15
CA ASP A 183 -0.77 -9.82 0.43
C ASP A 183 -1.28 -8.43 0.02
N VAL A 184 -0.51 -7.38 0.34
CA VAL A 184 -0.84 -6.00 -0.04
C VAL A 184 -0.84 -5.85 -1.56
N ILE A 185 0.21 -6.29 -2.25
CA ILE A 185 0.31 -6.24 -3.72
C ILE A 185 -0.84 -7.03 -4.37
N ASN A 186 -1.23 -8.16 -3.78
CA ASN A 186 -2.35 -8.96 -4.27
C ASN A 186 -3.70 -8.21 -4.21
N ASN A 187 -3.84 -7.24 -3.30
CA ASN A 187 -5.03 -6.41 -3.15
C ASN A 187 -4.96 -5.07 -3.93
N MET A 188 -3.86 -4.81 -4.65
CA MET A 188 -3.72 -3.63 -5.51
C MET A 188 -4.24 -3.89 -6.93
N ASP A 189 -4.54 -2.81 -7.66
CA ASP A 189 -4.87 -2.79 -9.08
C ASP A 189 -3.73 -3.37 -9.92
N ASP A 190 -4.07 -4.30 -10.81
CA ASP A 190 -3.09 -5.10 -11.56
C ASP A 190 -2.19 -4.22 -12.44
N LYS A 191 -2.70 -3.14 -13.02
CA LYS A 191 -1.90 -2.24 -13.86
C LYS A 191 -0.87 -1.51 -13.01
N LYS A 192 -1.28 -0.99 -11.85
CA LYS A 192 -0.37 -0.35 -10.89
C LYS A 192 0.72 -1.33 -10.44
N VAL A 193 0.35 -2.57 -10.13
CA VAL A 193 1.32 -3.61 -9.73
C VAL A 193 2.34 -3.85 -10.83
N VAL A 194 1.91 -4.03 -12.07
CA VAL A 194 2.79 -4.23 -13.23
C VAL A 194 3.72 -3.03 -13.45
N GLU A 195 3.25 -1.80 -13.24
CA GLU A 195 4.08 -0.60 -13.30
C GLU A 195 5.21 -0.60 -12.27
N ILE A 196 5.05 -1.24 -11.12
CA ILE A 196 6.10 -1.33 -10.10
C ILE A 196 7.00 -2.54 -10.32
N LEU A 197 6.40 -3.73 -10.49
CA LEU A 197 7.13 -4.99 -10.64
C LEU A 197 8.08 -4.98 -11.83
N TYR A 198 7.78 -4.20 -12.88
CA TYR A 198 8.66 -4.04 -14.03
C TYR A 198 10.05 -3.51 -13.67
N TYR A 199 10.18 -2.65 -12.66
CA TYR A 199 11.45 -2.01 -12.26
C TYR A 199 12.14 -2.74 -11.09
N LEU A 200 11.59 -3.87 -10.65
CA LEU A 200 12.28 -4.78 -9.73
C LEU A 200 13.32 -5.61 -10.48
N SER A 201 14.35 -6.07 -9.78
CA SER A 201 15.26 -7.09 -10.33
C SER A 201 14.49 -8.38 -10.61
N ASP A 202 15.02 -9.23 -11.49
CA ASP A 202 14.36 -10.51 -11.78
C ASP A 202 14.23 -11.39 -10.52
N GLU A 203 15.18 -11.31 -9.60
CA GLU A 203 15.13 -12.00 -8.31
C GLU A 203 13.98 -11.47 -7.43
N GLU A 204 13.90 -10.16 -7.23
CA GLU A 204 12.85 -9.49 -6.46
C GLU A 204 11.45 -9.75 -7.06
N LYS A 205 11.33 -9.62 -8.38
CA LYS A 205 10.11 -9.87 -9.15
C LYS A 205 9.65 -11.32 -8.99
N ASN A 206 10.55 -12.28 -9.16
CA ASN A 206 10.22 -13.70 -9.02
C ASN A 206 9.84 -14.08 -7.59
N LEU A 207 10.50 -13.49 -6.59
CA LEU A 207 10.16 -13.70 -5.18
C LEU A 207 8.72 -13.24 -4.90
N ILE A 208 8.36 -12.01 -5.27
CA ILE A 208 6.99 -11.50 -5.08
C ILE A 208 5.96 -12.34 -5.84
N LEU A 209 6.21 -12.64 -7.12
CA LEU A 209 5.29 -13.47 -7.91
C LEU A 209 5.12 -14.88 -7.31
N SER A 210 6.17 -15.44 -6.72
CA SER A 210 6.08 -16.75 -6.04
C SER A 210 5.18 -16.70 -4.81
N LYS A 211 5.26 -15.62 -4.01
CA LYS A 211 4.41 -15.41 -2.83
C LYS A 211 2.96 -15.13 -3.23
N ILE A 212 2.73 -14.30 -4.25
CA ILE A 212 1.39 -14.09 -4.81
C ILE A 212 0.80 -15.42 -5.31
N SER A 213 1.60 -16.29 -5.93
CA SER A 213 1.11 -17.61 -6.37
C SER A 213 0.60 -18.50 -5.24
N LEU A 214 1.02 -18.28 -3.99
CA LEU A 214 0.53 -19.00 -2.82
C LEU A 214 -0.83 -18.46 -2.33
N ILE A 215 -1.14 -17.21 -2.66
CA ILE A 215 -2.36 -16.50 -2.26
C ILE A 215 -3.42 -16.60 -3.38
N ASP A 216 -3.05 -16.18 -4.59
CA ASP A 216 -3.89 -16.11 -5.77
C ASP A 216 -3.06 -16.46 -7.02
N LYS A 217 -3.19 -17.72 -7.45
CA LYS A 217 -2.46 -18.26 -8.60
C LYS A 217 -2.89 -17.63 -9.93
N ASP A 218 -4.17 -17.27 -10.07
CA ASP A 218 -4.71 -16.72 -11.31
C ASP A 218 -4.21 -15.29 -11.51
N LYS A 219 -4.22 -14.49 -10.44
CA LYS A 219 -3.63 -13.14 -10.44
C LYS A 219 -2.13 -13.18 -10.78
N MET A 220 -1.37 -14.13 -10.24
CA MET A 220 0.05 -14.28 -10.59
C MET A 220 0.27 -14.49 -12.10
N TYR A 221 -0.52 -15.34 -12.75
CA TYR A 221 -0.39 -15.55 -14.20
C TYR A 221 -0.83 -14.32 -15.01
N LEU A 222 -1.88 -13.62 -14.57
CA LEU A 222 -2.32 -12.36 -15.17
C LEU A 222 -1.20 -11.31 -15.14
N LEU A 223 -0.59 -11.11 -13.97
CA LEU A 223 0.52 -10.17 -13.79
C LEU A 223 1.73 -10.53 -14.66
N LYS A 224 2.05 -11.82 -14.80
CA LYS A 224 3.12 -12.27 -15.71
C LYS A 224 2.83 -11.93 -17.17
N SER A 225 1.58 -12.09 -17.62
CA SER A 225 1.18 -11.72 -18.98
C SER A 225 1.35 -10.22 -19.22
N TYR A 226 0.86 -9.38 -18.29
CA TYR A 226 0.97 -7.93 -18.41
C TYR A 226 2.41 -7.42 -18.29
N LEU A 227 3.25 -8.08 -17.49
CA LEU A 227 4.68 -7.78 -17.43
C LEU A 227 5.36 -8.05 -18.79
N LEU A 228 5.07 -9.19 -19.43
CA LEU A 228 5.61 -9.52 -20.74
C LEU A 228 5.17 -8.49 -21.80
N GLU A 229 3.89 -8.10 -21.81
CA GLU A 229 3.38 -7.06 -22.70
C GLU A 229 4.11 -5.72 -22.49
N LYS A 230 4.35 -5.35 -21.23
CA LYS A 230 5.08 -4.12 -20.88
C LYS A 230 6.55 -4.20 -21.30
N GLU A 231 7.20 -5.35 -21.14
CA GLU A 231 8.57 -5.60 -21.60
C GLU A 231 8.67 -5.48 -23.12
N MET A 232 7.75 -6.11 -23.87
CA MET A 232 7.68 -5.98 -25.33
C MET A 232 7.50 -4.53 -25.77
N LYS A 233 6.59 -3.79 -25.13
CA LYS A 233 6.37 -2.36 -25.44
C LYS A 233 7.62 -1.52 -25.17
N TYR A 234 8.41 -1.85 -24.15
CA TYR A 234 9.67 -1.15 -23.89
C TYR A 234 10.73 -1.45 -24.96
N GLU A 235 10.81 -2.69 -25.44
CA GLU A 235 11.68 -3.03 -26.58
C GLU A 235 11.27 -2.29 -27.86
N GLU A 236 9.96 -2.10 -28.10
CA GLU A 236 9.50 -1.25 -29.21
C GLU A 236 10.02 0.19 -29.09
N PHE A 237 10.08 0.76 -27.88
CA PHE A 237 10.65 2.10 -27.68
C PHE A 237 12.15 2.15 -27.96
N LYS A 238 12.90 1.11 -27.58
CA LYS A 238 14.33 1.00 -27.94
C LYS A 238 14.53 0.94 -29.44
N ASP A 239 13.70 0.17 -30.15
CA ASP A 239 13.80 0.05 -31.60
C ASP A 239 13.40 1.34 -32.31
N LEU A 240 12.37 2.04 -31.81
CA LEU A 240 12.05 3.40 -32.28
C LEU A 240 13.24 4.35 -32.07
N ALA A 241 13.89 4.32 -30.91
CA ALA A 241 15.08 5.12 -30.65
C ALA A 241 16.19 4.84 -31.68
N LYS A 242 16.50 3.56 -31.97
CA LYS A 242 17.47 3.18 -33.02
C LYS A 242 17.07 3.71 -34.40
N ILE A 243 15.79 3.61 -34.77
CA ILE A 243 15.28 4.10 -36.06
C ILE A 243 15.48 5.62 -36.16
N TYR A 244 15.04 6.38 -35.16
CA TYR A 244 15.16 7.83 -35.16
C TYR A 244 16.60 8.31 -34.98
N ALA A 245 17.47 7.49 -34.39
CA ALA A 245 18.89 7.77 -34.34
C ALA A 245 19.52 7.88 -35.73
N GLY A 246 19.10 7.01 -36.66
CA GLY A 246 19.56 7.02 -38.06
C GLY A 246 18.86 8.03 -38.98
N LYS A 247 17.76 8.67 -38.55
CA LYS A 247 17.02 9.65 -39.37
C LYS A 247 17.66 11.03 -39.34
N ASN A 248 17.33 11.89 -40.30
CA ASN A 248 17.65 13.31 -40.20
C ASN A 248 16.97 13.91 -38.95
N SER A 249 17.68 14.76 -38.19
CA SER A 249 17.21 15.27 -36.90
C SER A 249 15.97 16.14 -37.01
N TYR A 250 15.82 16.91 -38.11
CA TYR A 250 14.62 17.71 -38.33
C TYR A 250 13.40 16.83 -38.64
N ASP A 251 13.58 15.76 -39.41
CA ASP A 251 12.50 14.80 -39.69
C ASP A 251 12.13 13.96 -38.48
N ALA A 252 13.10 13.61 -37.63
CA ALA A 252 12.83 12.99 -36.33
C ALA A 252 12.08 13.96 -35.41
N PHE A 253 12.46 15.24 -35.38
CA PHE A 253 11.78 16.27 -34.59
C PHE A 253 10.30 16.44 -34.96
N LYS A 254 9.93 16.38 -36.25
CA LYS A 254 8.52 16.44 -36.65
C LYS A 254 7.64 15.37 -35.99
N VAL A 255 8.23 14.24 -35.59
CA VAL A 255 7.52 13.11 -34.98
C VAL A 255 7.73 13.02 -33.47
N LEU A 256 8.94 13.32 -32.98
CA LEU A 256 9.34 13.18 -31.57
C LEU A 256 9.34 14.51 -30.80
N GLY A 257 9.05 15.63 -31.46
CA GLY A 257 9.04 16.97 -30.88
C GLY A 257 7.66 17.47 -30.46
N ASN A 258 6.67 16.58 -30.40
CA ASN A 258 5.30 16.87 -29.98
C ASN A 258 4.62 15.57 -29.48
N THR A 259 3.43 15.71 -28.92
CA THR A 259 2.65 14.60 -28.36
C THR A 259 1.53 14.07 -29.28
N GLU A 260 1.54 14.42 -30.57
CA GLU A 260 0.49 14.01 -31.52
C GLU A 260 0.50 12.50 -31.78
N ARG A 261 1.68 11.90 -31.83
CA ARG A 261 1.85 10.47 -32.14
C ARG A 261 2.13 9.59 -30.92
N TYR A 262 2.86 10.13 -29.96
CA TYR A 262 3.31 9.40 -28.78
C TYR A 262 3.01 10.23 -27.54
N SER A 263 2.61 9.57 -26.45
CA SER A 263 2.44 10.25 -25.17
C SER A 263 3.79 10.77 -24.66
N ILE A 264 3.79 11.81 -23.82
CA ILE A 264 5.03 12.35 -23.26
C ILE A 264 5.84 11.30 -22.47
N SER A 265 5.15 10.36 -21.82
CA SER A 265 5.76 9.25 -21.09
C SER A 265 6.40 8.22 -22.02
N ASP A 266 5.82 7.99 -23.21
CA ASP A 266 6.40 7.11 -24.22
C ASP A 266 7.59 7.79 -24.91
N LEU A 267 7.49 9.10 -25.18
CA LEU A 267 8.60 9.90 -25.68
C LEU A 267 9.80 9.85 -24.74
N ALA A 268 9.59 9.97 -23.43
CA ALA A 268 10.67 9.83 -22.45
C ALA A 268 11.41 8.49 -22.58
N LYS A 269 10.68 7.38 -22.79
CA LYS A 269 11.27 6.04 -23.00
C LYS A 269 12.00 5.92 -24.35
N ILE A 270 11.60 6.68 -25.37
CA ILE A 270 12.33 6.76 -26.64
C ILE A 270 13.62 7.58 -26.45
N TYR A 271 13.51 8.77 -25.84
CA TYR A 271 14.63 9.68 -25.64
C TYR A 271 15.71 9.12 -24.70
N ILE A 272 15.33 8.39 -23.65
CA ILE A 272 16.30 7.76 -22.74
C ILE A 272 17.15 6.70 -23.45
N ASN A 273 16.64 6.11 -24.54
CA ASN A 273 17.34 5.11 -25.35
C ASN A 273 17.98 5.71 -26.62
N LEU A 274 17.88 7.03 -26.85
CA LEU A 274 18.58 7.71 -27.94
C LEU A 274 20.03 8.04 -27.53
N PRO A 275 20.98 8.07 -28.48
CA PRO A 275 22.27 8.69 -28.24
C PRO A 275 22.07 10.16 -27.80
N LEU A 276 22.76 10.59 -26.75
CA LEU A 276 22.56 11.92 -26.14
C LEU A 276 22.73 13.07 -27.14
N GLU A 277 23.75 12.98 -28.01
CA GLU A 277 23.98 13.97 -29.08
C GLU A 277 22.78 14.09 -30.00
N LYS A 278 22.19 12.95 -30.34
CA LYS A 278 21.07 12.87 -31.25
C LYS A 278 19.78 13.39 -30.63
N ALA A 279 19.52 13.01 -29.38
CA ALA A 279 18.42 13.55 -28.61
C ALA A 279 18.49 15.08 -28.52
N ALA A 280 19.66 15.64 -28.20
CA ALA A 280 19.86 17.08 -28.17
C ALA A 280 19.69 17.73 -29.56
N ASP A 281 20.23 17.11 -30.61
CA ASP A 281 20.12 17.62 -31.99
C ASP A 281 18.69 17.57 -32.55
N ILE A 282 17.84 16.69 -32.05
CA ILE A 282 16.40 16.69 -32.32
C ILE A 282 15.72 17.82 -31.55
N LEU A 283 15.99 17.92 -30.24
CA LEU A 283 15.33 18.88 -29.35
C LEU A 283 15.72 20.34 -29.64
N LYS A 284 16.85 20.60 -30.29
CA LYS A 284 17.25 21.97 -30.69
C LYS A 284 16.23 22.66 -31.60
N TYR A 285 15.41 21.89 -32.32
CA TYR A 285 14.35 22.43 -33.17
C TYR A 285 13.07 22.76 -32.40
N SER A 286 12.96 22.33 -31.13
CA SER A 286 11.82 22.65 -30.29
C SER A 286 11.83 24.12 -29.91
N ARG A 287 10.71 24.79 -30.17
CA ARG A 287 10.42 26.13 -29.64
C ARG A 287 9.46 26.10 -28.46
N ASP A 288 8.85 24.94 -28.22
CA ASP A 288 7.93 24.72 -27.13
C ASP A 288 8.73 24.33 -25.88
N LYS A 289 8.82 25.28 -24.94
CA LYS A 289 9.52 25.07 -23.68
C LYS A 289 8.74 24.14 -22.75
N GLU A 290 7.41 24.23 -22.76
CA GLU A 290 6.56 23.39 -21.89
C GLU A 290 6.71 21.92 -22.26
N PHE A 291 6.72 21.62 -23.56
CA PHE A 291 7.00 20.26 -24.06
C PHE A 291 8.36 19.74 -23.57
N VAL A 292 9.43 20.53 -23.68
CA VAL A 292 10.78 20.11 -23.29
C VAL A 292 10.86 19.89 -21.78
N ASP A 293 10.28 20.80 -20.98
CA ASP A 293 10.25 20.70 -19.53
C ASP A 293 9.47 19.46 -19.07
N GLU A 294 8.32 19.16 -19.70
CA GLU A 294 7.52 17.97 -19.40
C GLU A 294 8.22 16.67 -19.82
N LEU A 295 8.88 16.67 -20.98
CA LEU A 295 9.70 15.54 -21.44
C LEU A 295 10.84 15.27 -20.44
N PHE A 296 11.55 16.31 -20.00
CA PHE A 296 12.65 16.20 -19.05
C PHE A 296 12.18 15.69 -17.69
N TYR A 297 11.01 16.16 -17.23
CA TYR A 297 10.38 15.62 -16.04
C TYR A 297 10.14 14.11 -16.19
N ASN A 298 9.55 13.65 -17.30
CA ASN A 298 9.28 12.23 -17.51
C ASN A 298 10.55 11.39 -17.67
N ILE A 299 11.60 11.89 -18.34
CA ILE A 299 12.91 11.22 -18.40
C ILE A 299 13.47 11.06 -16.99
N ARG A 300 13.45 12.14 -16.19
CA ARG A 300 13.94 12.10 -14.81
C ARG A 300 13.19 11.08 -13.96
N ARG A 301 11.89 10.94 -14.17
CA ARG A 301 11.06 9.93 -13.50
C ARG A 301 11.48 8.50 -13.85
N GLU A 302 11.74 8.22 -15.13
CA GLU A 302 12.25 6.91 -15.58
C GLU A 302 13.66 6.62 -15.05
N GLU A 303 14.55 7.62 -14.97
CA GLU A 303 15.87 7.47 -14.35
C GLU A 303 15.78 7.04 -12.88
N LEU A 304 14.85 7.64 -12.13
CA LEU A 304 14.63 7.31 -10.72
C LEU A 304 14.10 5.88 -10.55
N LEU A 305 13.19 5.46 -11.42
CA LEU A 305 12.62 4.10 -11.39
C LEU A 305 13.64 3.03 -11.76
N THR A 306 14.54 3.32 -12.70
CA THR A 306 15.61 2.40 -13.14
C THR A 306 16.86 2.44 -12.26
N SER A 307 16.91 3.32 -11.25
CA SER A 307 18.13 3.62 -10.46
C SER A 307 19.33 4.00 -11.33
N SER A 308 19.08 4.56 -12.52
CA SER A 308 20.14 4.93 -13.46
C SER A 308 20.99 6.07 -12.88
N LYS A 309 22.32 5.88 -12.89
CA LYS A 309 23.30 6.91 -12.52
C LYS A 309 23.73 7.76 -13.72
N GLU A 310 23.15 7.52 -14.90
CA GLU A 310 23.61 8.17 -16.13
C GLU A 310 23.29 9.67 -16.17
N ASN A 311 22.31 10.13 -15.40
CA ASN A 311 21.88 11.55 -15.34
C ASN A 311 21.66 12.15 -16.73
N ILE A 312 21.02 11.39 -17.62
CA ILE A 312 20.62 11.75 -18.99
C ILE A 312 19.95 13.11 -19.01
N THR A 313 19.02 13.41 -18.10
CA THR A 313 18.33 14.71 -18.05
C THR A 313 19.31 15.87 -17.91
N VAL A 314 20.30 15.74 -17.01
CA VAL A 314 21.33 16.77 -16.76
C VAL A 314 22.24 16.91 -17.97
N LYS A 315 22.68 15.78 -18.54
CA LYS A 315 23.57 15.76 -19.71
C LYS A 315 22.89 16.37 -20.94
N LEU A 316 21.63 16.04 -21.19
CA LEU A 316 20.85 16.62 -22.29
C LEU A 316 20.70 18.12 -22.13
N SER A 317 20.39 18.61 -20.92
CA SER A 317 20.33 20.06 -20.66
C SER A 317 21.65 20.74 -21.02
N GLN A 318 22.78 20.20 -20.56
CA GLN A 318 24.11 20.75 -20.83
C GLN A 318 24.43 20.78 -22.33
N ILE A 319 24.10 19.72 -23.07
CA ILE A 319 24.33 19.66 -24.52
C ILE A 319 23.45 20.68 -25.25
N ILE A 320 22.16 20.78 -24.89
CA ILE A 320 21.23 21.74 -25.51
C ILE A 320 21.66 23.18 -25.24
N ASP A 321 22.06 23.50 -24.02
CA ASP A 321 22.52 24.84 -23.64
C ASP A 321 23.79 25.22 -24.41
N TYR A 322 24.74 24.28 -24.54
CA TYR A 322 25.93 24.48 -25.36
C TYR A 322 25.59 24.71 -26.83
N ILE A 323 24.66 23.93 -27.40
CA ILE A 323 24.19 24.11 -28.79
C ILE A 323 23.58 25.51 -28.95
N LYS A 324 22.73 25.94 -28.02
CA LYS A 324 22.11 27.28 -28.07
C LYS A 324 23.16 28.39 -28.00
N GLU A 325 24.13 28.29 -27.10
CA GLU A 325 25.22 29.28 -27.00
C GLU A 325 26.06 29.34 -28.28
N TYR A 326 26.37 28.20 -28.89
CA TYR A 326 27.06 28.14 -30.17
C TYR A 326 26.25 28.82 -31.28
N GLU A 327 24.96 28.51 -31.37
CA GLU A 327 24.02 29.05 -32.35
C GLU A 327 23.87 30.57 -32.23
N GLU A 328 23.81 31.11 -31.01
CA GLU A 328 23.77 32.55 -30.75
C GLU A 328 25.06 33.24 -31.22
N LYS A 329 26.23 32.75 -30.79
CA LYS A 329 27.53 33.29 -31.22
C LYS A 329 27.73 33.22 -32.73
N LEU A 330 27.26 32.14 -33.35
CA LEU A 330 27.31 31.96 -34.79
C LEU A 330 26.44 33.00 -35.50
N ASN A 331 25.23 33.28 -35.00
CA ASN A 331 24.36 34.30 -35.58
C ASN A 331 24.98 35.70 -35.48
N ASP A 332 25.61 36.03 -34.35
CA ASP A 332 26.34 37.29 -34.19
C ASP A 332 27.49 37.42 -35.20
N LEU A 333 28.24 36.33 -35.41
CA LEU A 333 29.33 36.29 -36.39
C LEU A 333 28.82 36.46 -37.82
N VAL A 334 27.71 35.81 -38.17
CA VAL A 334 27.03 35.95 -39.47
C VAL A 334 26.61 37.41 -39.70
N LEU A 335 26.08 38.10 -38.67
CA LEU A 335 25.70 39.51 -38.77
C LEU A 335 26.90 40.44 -39.03
N VAL A 336 28.08 40.11 -38.49
CA VAL A 336 29.32 40.84 -38.76
C VAL A 336 29.78 40.57 -40.19
N TYR A 337 29.79 39.31 -40.63
CA TYR A 337 30.29 38.93 -41.96
C TYR A 337 29.39 39.43 -43.09
N GLU A 338 28.07 39.52 -42.88
CA GLU A 338 27.13 40.16 -43.81
C GLU A 338 27.45 41.64 -44.10
N LYS A 339 28.19 42.32 -43.21
CA LYS A 339 28.56 43.74 -43.35
C LYS A 339 29.99 43.94 -43.84
N MET A 340 30.76 42.87 -43.98
CA MET A 340 32.19 42.90 -44.33
C MET A 340 32.38 42.80 -45.86
N ASP A 341 33.53 43.24 -46.39
CA ASP A 341 33.84 43.05 -47.82
C ASP A 341 33.92 41.54 -48.14
N PRO A 342 33.22 41.06 -49.19
CA PRO A 342 33.20 39.64 -49.54
C PRO A 342 34.57 39.00 -49.75
N ARG A 343 35.60 39.77 -50.15
CA ARG A 343 36.97 39.27 -50.30
C ARG A 343 37.62 38.95 -48.97
N ASP A 344 37.40 39.78 -47.96
CA ASP A 344 37.95 39.55 -46.62
C ASP A 344 37.31 38.32 -45.98
N VAL A 345 35.99 38.17 -46.14
CA VAL A 345 35.27 36.98 -45.67
C VAL A 345 35.75 35.73 -46.40
N ALA A 346 35.99 35.79 -47.72
CA ALA A 346 36.55 34.68 -48.49
C ALA A 346 37.91 34.23 -47.95
N ASN A 347 38.82 35.17 -47.65
CA ASN A 347 40.13 34.87 -47.06
C ASN A 347 40.02 34.20 -45.67
N ILE A 348 39.04 34.60 -44.86
CA ILE A 348 38.81 34.01 -43.53
C ILE A 348 38.27 32.58 -43.66
N ILE A 349 37.21 32.39 -44.46
CA ILE A 349 36.60 31.09 -44.72
C ILE A 349 37.63 30.11 -45.30
N GLU A 350 38.49 30.57 -46.21
CA GLU A 350 39.57 29.77 -46.77
C GLU A 350 40.54 29.24 -45.69
N LYS A 351 40.92 30.08 -44.72
CA LYS A 351 41.78 29.68 -43.60
C LYS A 351 41.08 28.68 -42.67
N LEU A 352 39.82 28.93 -42.34
CA LEU A 352 39.02 28.05 -41.48
C LEU A 352 38.77 26.68 -42.12
N ILE A 353 38.67 26.58 -43.44
CA ILE A 353 38.44 25.28 -44.09
C ILE A 353 39.73 24.47 -44.20
N ILE A 354 40.87 25.13 -44.37
CA ILE A 354 42.20 24.47 -44.44
C ILE A 354 42.64 23.97 -43.07
N ASN A 355 42.37 24.74 -42.02
CA ASN A 355 42.66 24.36 -40.66
C ASN A 355 41.47 23.56 -40.14
N ASP A 356 41.51 22.23 -40.05
CA ASP A 356 40.41 21.46 -39.44
C ASP A 356 40.67 21.23 -37.94
N LYS A 357 41.21 22.25 -37.29
CA LYS A 357 41.54 22.17 -35.86
C LYS A 357 40.24 22.24 -35.06
N GLU A 358 40.14 21.40 -34.04
CA GLU A 358 39.08 21.50 -33.04
C GLU A 358 39.21 22.85 -32.31
N LEU A 359 38.18 23.68 -32.44
CA LEU A 359 38.09 25.00 -31.79
C LEU A 359 37.63 24.85 -30.35
N THR A 360 36.55 24.10 -30.19
CA THR A 360 35.89 23.86 -28.91
C THR A 360 35.21 22.49 -28.93
N ALA A 361 35.18 21.84 -27.78
CA ALA A 361 34.41 20.64 -27.56
C ALA A 361 33.69 20.68 -26.22
N LEU A 362 32.42 20.30 -26.22
CA LEU A 362 31.70 19.97 -25.00
C LEU A 362 32.10 18.56 -24.57
N LYS A 363 32.79 18.48 -23.43
CA LYS A 363 33.19 17.22 -22.80
C LYS A 363 32.35 16.98 -21.56
N ILE A 364 31.67 15.83 -21.53
CA ILE A 364 30.96 15.34 -20.34
C ILE A 364 31.44 13.92 -20.11
N ASP A 365 31.83 13.58 -18.87
CA ASP A 365 32.38 12.26 -18.51
C ASP A 365 33.49 11.74 -19.44
N SER A 366 34.36 12.65 -19.89
CA SER A 366 35.47 12.39 -20.83
C SER A 366 35.06 12.00 -22.27
N ILE A 367 33.77 12.09 -22.60
CA ILE A 367 33.24 11.91 -23.96
C ILE A 367 32.99 13.29 -24.57
N ASN A 368 33.45 13.48 -25.81
CA ASN A 368 33.13 14.65 -26.62
C ASN A 368 31.70 14.47 -27.18
N TYR A 369 30.74 15.23 -26.66
CA TYR A 369 29.33 15.16 -27.12
C TYR A 369 29.02 16.16 -28.23
N TYR A 370 29.82 17.21 -28.33
CA TYR A 370 29.67 18.20 -29.38
C TYR A 370 31.03 18.80 -29.68
N THR A 371 31.49 18.66 -30.91
CA THR A 371 32.73 19.26 -31.40
C THR A 371 32.44 20.29 -32.47
N VAL A 372 33.17 21.40 -32.39
CA VAL A 372 33.22 22.43 -33.42
C VAL A 372 34.64 22.48 -33.92
N SER A 373 34.83 22.12 -35.19
CA SER A 373 36.08 22.42 -35.90
C SER A 373 35.95 23.73 -36.65
N ASP A 374 37.09 24.34 -36.95
CA ASP A 374 37.22 25.48 -37.85
C ASP A 374 36.47 25.24 -39.19
N SER A 375 36.58 24.04 -39.78
CA SER A 375 35.92 23.68 -41.04
C SER A 375 34.39 23.65 -40.89
N LYS A 376 33.88 23.09 -39.78
CA LYS A 376 32.44 23.07 -39.47
C LYS A 376 31.90 24.49 -39.27
N LEU A 377 32.61 25.31 -38.50
CA LEU A 377 32.24 26.72 -38.27
C LEU A 377 32.13 27.48 -39.61
N ALA A 378 33.10 27.30 -40.52
CA ALA A 378 33.07 27.95 -41.83
C ALA A 378 31.82 27.57 -42.66
N ILE A 379 31.47 26.28 -42.68
CA ILE A 379 30.28 25.79 -43.39
C ILE A 379 29.00 26.31 -42.73
N ASP A 380 28.92 26.30 -41.41
CA ASP A 380 27.77 26.78 -40.64
C ASP A 380 27.53 28.29 -40.85
N ILE A 381 28.60 29.09 -40.92
CA ILE A 381 28.54 30.52 -41.27
C ILE A 381 27.95 30.69 -42.68
N LEU A 382 28.54 30.03 -43.68
CA LEU A 382 28.12 30.16 -45.08
C LEU A 382 26.65 29.78 -45.29
N ARG A 383 26.12 28.80 -44.53
CA ARG A 383 24.71 28.38 -44.60
C ARG A 383 23.73 29.44 -44.14
N ARG A 384 24.15 30.33 -43.25
CA ARG A 384 23.30 31.38 -42.64
C ARG A 384 23.43 32.72 -43.32
N LEU A 385 24.51 32.95 -44.05
CA LEU A 385 24.66 34.12 -44.90
C LEU A 385 23.59 34.13 -46.01
N LYS A 386 23.25 35.33 -46.49
CA LYS A 386 22.36 35.48 -47.64
C LYS A 386 23.01 34.85 -48.88
N LYS A 387 22.19 34.23 -49.73
CA LYS A 387 22.66 33.57 -50.96
C LYS A 387 23.49 34.48 -51.87
N THR A 388 23.17 35.77 -51.90
CA THR A 388 23.93 36.80 -52.65
C THR A 388 25.34 36.95 -52.09
N THR A 389 25.47 37.11 -50.77
CA THR A 389 26.74 37.22 -50.05
C THR A 389 27.59 35.97 -50.25
N VAL A 390 26.99 34.78 -50.12
CA VAL A 390 27.67 33.50 -50.40
C VAL A 390 28.20 33.44 -51.82
N SER A 391 27.40 33.86 -52.82
CA SER A 391 27.84 33.87 -54.22
C SER A 391 29.03 34.81 -54.44
N GLU A 392 29.03 35.98 -53.80
CA GLU A 392 30.14 36.94 -53.87
C GLU A 392 31.39 36.41 -53.17
N ILE A 393 31.26 35.77 -52.01
CA ILE A 393 32.37 35.11 -51.31
C ILE A 393 32.97 34.01 -52.20
N LEU A 394 32.14 33.14 -52.78
CA LEU A 394 32.60 32.04 -53.65
C LEU A 394 33.36 32.54 -54.90
N LYS A 395 32.96 33.68 -55.48
CA LYS A 395 33.66 34.30 -56.63
C LYS A 395 35.07 34.78 -56.28
N ASN A 396 35.34 35.06 -55.01
CA ASN A 396 36.64 35.51 -54.53
C ASN A 396 37.53 34.35 -54.07
N LEU A 397 37.07 33.10 -54.18
CA LEU A 397 37.85 31.90 -53.93
C LEU A 397 38.38 31.30 -55.23
N ASN A 398 39.47 30.54 -55.16
CA ASN A 398 39.92 29.76 -56.32
C ASN A 398 38.96 28.59 -56.63
N ASP A 399 38.91 28.20 -57.91
CA ASP A 399 37.97 27.18 -58.44
C ASP A 399 37.97 25.87 -57.65
N ARG A 400 39.15 25.42 -57.23
CA ARG A 400 39.30 24.16 -56.46
C ARG A 400 38.61 24.25 -55.11
N LYS A 401 38.82 25.35 -54.37
CA LYS A 401 38.25 25.56 -53.04
C LYS A 401 36.77 25.91 -53.09
N ALA A 402 36.35 26.71 -54.07
CA ALA A 402 34.93 26.97 -54.31
C ALA A 402 34.16 25.66 -54.58
N THR A 403 34.76 24.72 -55.32
CA THR A 403 34.19 23.39 -55.56
C THR A 403 34.08 22.57 -54.27
N GLU A 404 35.12 22.55 -53.44
CA GLU A 404 35.10 21.81 -52.16
C GLU A 404 34.01 22.34 -51.21
N ILE A 405 33.93 23.66 -51.06
CA ILE A 405 32.92 24.32 -50.22
C ILE A 405 31.51 24.03 -50.74
N THR A 406 31.30 24.13 -52.06
CA THR A 406 29.99 23.87 -52.66
C THR A 406 29.55 22.41 -52.41
N ARG A 407 30.49 21.44 -52.48
CA ARG A 407 30.20 20.05 -52.12
C ARG A 407 29.82 19.90 -50.65
N LYS A 408 30.59 20.50 -49.74
CA LYS A 408 30.30 20.45 -48.29
C LYS A 408 28.96 21.11 -47.96
N LEU A 409 28.62 22.22 -48.59
CA LEU A 409 27.33 22.89 -48.44
C LEU A 409 26.16 22.03 -48.91
N ALA A 410 26.34 21.24 -49.97
CA ALA A 410 25.30 20.40 -50.57
C ALA A 410 25.08 19.04 -49.89
N LEU A 411 26.07 18.52 -49.17
CA LEU A 411 26.09 17.12 -48.68
C LEU A 411 25.86 16.96 -47.16
N GLN A 412 25.81 18.04 -46.38
CA GLN A 412 25.68 18.00 -44.92
C GLN A 412 24.37 18.56 -44.38
#